data_AF-X1CLY3-F1
#
_entry.id   AF-X1CLY3-F1
#
_cell.length_a   1.000
_cell.length_b   1.000
_cell.length_c   1.000
_cell.angle_alpha   90.00
_cell.angle_beta   90.00
_cell.angle_gamma   90.00
#
_symmetry.space_group_name_H-M   'P 1'
#
loop_
_entity.id
_entity.type
_entity.pdbx_description
1 polymer ?
#
loop_
_entity_poly.entity_id
_entity_poly.type
_entity_poly.pdbx_seq_one_letter_code
_entity_poly.pdbx_strand_id
1 'polypeptide(L)'
;QKARELNIIAKHSLEKLAGTHADAFTTVSELTAKECLQFHQREIDVVLPNGFEDSFVPDENEFESKRVLARERLISVASALTGEQVPEDVLLLGTSGRYEFRNKGMDLFIDALGELNKNKDCPGKAIAFILIPANHYGPRKDLIDAMNQDSSVDLDEKHLTHNLHSAEHDQILNRIRDNGLTNGKDDPVKVIFVPSYLNGRDGIFDLAYYDVLIGLDQTIFPSYYEPWGYTPLESLAFSIPTVTTSLTGFGLWVQNEYKTEVEGITVIPRDDYNDGEVAKAIGEAIMNQCKLSHESS
;
A
#
# COMPACT_ATOMS: atom_id res chain seq x y z
N GLN A 1 -3.73 -6.63 -32.45
CA GLN A 1 -2.64 -7.63 -32.35
C GLN A 1 -2.51 -8.18 -30.93
N LYS A 2 -2.32 -7.34 -29.90
CA LYS A 2 -2.09 -7.78 -28.51
C LYS A 2 -3.21 -8.63 -27.89
N ALA A 3 -4.47 -8.29 -28.15
CA ALA A 3 -5.61 -9.12 -27.72
C ALA A 3 -5.57 -10.57 -28.24
N ARG A 4 -4.97 -10.80 -29.42
CA ARG A 4 -4.76 -12.15 -29.98
C ARG A 4 -3.66 -12.89 -29.24
N GLU A 5 -2.54 -12.23 -29.00
CA GLU A 5 -1.40 -12.80 -28.26
C GLU A 5 -1.81 -13.20 -26.83
N LEU A 6 -2.71 -12.44 -26.21
CA LEU A 6 -3.24 -12.72 -24.87
C LEU A 6 -4.48 -13.63 -24.85
N ASN A 7 -4.96 -14.12 -26.00
CA ASN A 7 -6.19 -14.94 -26.12
C ASN A 7 -7.46 -14.29 -25.53
N ILE A 8 -7.58 -12.96 -25.64
CA ILE A 8 -8.73 -12.17 -25.14
C ILE A 8 -9.51 -11.44 -26.24
N ILE A 9 -9.38 -11.87 -27.51
CA ILE A 9 -10.01 -11.21 -28.66
C ILE A 9 -11.51 -10.99 -28.44
N ALA A 10 -12.24 -12.01 -27.99
CA ALA A 10 -13.68 -11.92 -27.77
C ALA A 10 -14.03 -10.87 -26.71
N LYS A 11 -13.29 -10.83 -25.59
CA LYS A 11 -13.49 -9.85 -24.51
C LYS A 11 -13.21 -8.42 -24.99
N HIS A 12 -12.05 -8.22 -25.63
CA HIS A 12 -11.67 -6.91 -26.19
C HIS A 12 -12.65 -6.45 -27.28
N SER A 13 -13.14 -7.36 -28.13
CA SER A 13 -14.13 -7.02 -29.16
C SER A 13 -15.45 -6.57 -28.53
N LEU A 14 -15.91 -7.26 -27.48
CA LEU A 14 -17.13 -6.90 -26.78
C LEU A 14 -16.98 -5.52 -26.10
N GLU A 15 -15.88 -5.31 -25.38
CA GLU A 15 -15.57 -4.04 -24.72
C GLU A 15 -15.52 -2.87 -25.72
N LYS A 16 -14.78 -3.02 -26.82
CA LYS A 16 -14.69 -2.00 -27.87
C LYS A 16 -16.05 -1.70 -28.51
N LEU A 17 -16.85 -2.74 -28.83
CA LEU A 17 -18.17 -2.54 -29.43
C LEU A 17 -19.13 -1.86 -28.45
N ALA A 18 -19.11 -2.24 -27.17
CA ALA A 18 -19.91 -1.58 -26.14
C ALA A 18 -19.54 -0.09 -26.03
N GLY A 19 -18.24 0.23 -25.93
CA GLY A 19 -17.77 1.61 -25.87
C GLY A 19 -18.07 2.41 -27.14
N THR A 20 -17.97 1.82 -28.33
CA THR A 20 -18.18 2.54 -29.61
C THR A 20 -19.65 2.71 -29.99
N HIS A 21 -20.56 1.88 -29.49
CA HIS A 21 -21.98 1.95 -29.81
C HIS A 21 -22.86 2.55 -28.71
N ALA A 22 -22.31 2.82 -27.52
CA ALA A 22 -23.05 3.52 -26.47
C ALA A 22 -23.39 4.96 -26.88
N ASP A 23 -24.59 5.43 -26.53
CA ASP A 23 -24.98 6.84 -26.74
C ASP A 23 -24.03 7.80 -26.00
N ALA A 24 -23.60 7.41 -24.80
CA ALA A 24 -22.56 8.09 -24.03
C ALA A 24 -21.51 7.06 -23.57
N PHE A 25 -20.24 7.36 -23.83
CA PHE A 25 -19.09 6.56 -23.48
C PHE A 25 -18.23 7.30 -22.45
N THR A 26 -18.11 6.72 -21.25
CA THR A 26 -17.50 7.40 -20.11
C THR A 26 -16.40 6.55 -19.49
N THR A 27 -15.41 7.19 -18.86
CA THR A 27 -14.38 6.51 -18.06
C THR A 27 -14.28 7.12 -16.68
N VAL A 28 -13.59 6.44 -15.75
CA VAL A 28 -13.44 6.93 -14.36
C VAL A 28 -12.27 7.87 -14.16
N SER A 29 -11.38 7.98 -15.14
CA SER A 29 -10.23 8.90 -15.11
C SER A 29 -9.81 9.32 -16.51
N GLU A 30 -9.03 10.40 -16.56
CA GLU A 30 -8.39 10.86 -17.79
C GLU A 30 -7.30 9.91 -18.31
N LEU A 31 -6.67 9.11 -17.43
CA LEU A 31 -5.72 8.09 -17.86
C LEU A 31 -6.45 7.01 -18.66
N THR A 32 -7.54 6.47 -18.12
CA THR A 32 -8.36 5.48 -18.82
C THR A 32 -8.99 6.09 -20.07
N ALA A 33 -9.32 7.38 -20.09
CA ALA A 33 -9.78 8.07 -21.29
C ALA A 33 -8.74 8.01 -22.43
N LYS A 34 -7.46 8.27 -22.12
CA LYS A 34 -6.36 8.19 -23.09
C LYS A 34 -6.16 6.75 -23.60
N GLU A 35 -6.27 5.76 -22.72
CA GLU A 35 -6.21 4.34 -23.10
C GLU A 35 -7.36 3.96 -24.05
N CYS A 36 -8.60 4.32 -23.69
CA CYS A 36 -9.79 4.04 -24.50
C CYS A 36 -9.73 4.70 -25.87
N LEU A 37 -9.18 5.91 -25.98
CA LEU A 37 -8.95 6.54 -27.28
C LEU A 37 -8.05 5.66 -28.17
N GLN A 38 -6.97 5.09 -27.62
CA GLN A 38 -6.06 4.25 -28.38
C GLN A 38 -6.65 2.87 -28.69
N PHE A 39 -7.27 2.22 -27.71
CA PHE A 39 -7.77 0.85 -27.86
C PHE A 39 -9.10 0.77 -28.60
N HIS A 40 -10.02 1.68 -28.29
CA HIS A 40 -11.37 1.68 -28.83
C HIS A 40 -11.53 2.63 -30.02
N GLN A 41 -10.58 3.53 -30.26
CA GLN A 41 -10.61 4.50 -31.38
C GLN A 41 -11.84 5.41 -31.32
N ARG A 42 -12.28 5.72 -30.10
CA ARG A 42 -13.38 6.65 -29.80
C ARG A 42 -12.97 7.50 -28.61
N GLU A 43 -13.12 8.81 -28.75
CA GLU A 43 -13.02 9.74 -27.60
C GLU A 43 -14.20 9.51 -26.66
N ILE A 44 -13.92 9.60 -25.36
CA ILE A 44 -14.97 9.56 -24.34
C ILE A 44 -15.80 10.84 -24.39
N ASP A 45 -17.04 10.75 -23.93
CA ASP A 45 -17.95 11.87 -23.79
C ASP A 45 -17.72 12.63 -22.47
N VAL A 46 -17.49 11.90 -21.36
CA VAL A 46 -17.23 12.50 -20.05
C VAL A 46 -16.43 11.57 -19.13
N VAL A 47 -15.57 12.16 -18.29
CA VAL A 47 -14.94 11.45 -17.17
C VAL A 47 -15.89 11.52 -15.96
N LEU A 48 -16.17 10.38 -15.35
CA LEU A 48 -16.97 10.25 -14.14
C LEU A 48 -16.09 9.73 -12.99
N PRO A 49 -15.40 10.61 -12.25
CA PRO A 49 -14.58 10.21 -11.11
C PRO A 49 -15.39 9.40 -10.10
N ASN A 50 -14.76 8.41 -9.47
CA ASN A 50 -15.46 7.62 -8.45
C ASN A 50 -15.60 8.44 -7.16
N GLY A 51 -16.81 8.49 -6.62
CA GLY A 51 -17.08 9.10 -5.32
C GLY A 51 -16.65 8.23 -4.15
N PHE A 52 -16.70 8.81 -2.96
CA PHE A 52 -16.44 8.15 -1.69
C PHE A 52 -17.58 8.45 -0.72
N GLU A 53 -18.03 7.44 0.02
CA GLU A 53 -19.00 7.60 1.10
C GLU A 53 -18.25 7.59 2.43
N ASP A 54 -18.44 8.61 3.25
CA ASP A 54 -17.71 8.80 4.51
C ASP A 54 -18.38 8.14 5.72
N SER A 55 -19.48 7.40 5.52
CA SER A 55 -20.30 6.83 6.60
C SER A 55 -19.58 5.81 7.50
N PHE A 56 -18.43 5.29 7.07
CA PHE A 56 -17.58 4.38 7.83
C PHE A 56 -16.29 5.02 8.35
N VAL A 57 -16.09 6.32 8.10
CA VAL A 57 -15.02 7.11 8.73
C VAL A 57 -15.48 7.46 10.15
N PRO A 58 -14.69 7.15 11.20
CA PRO A 58 -15.07 7.51 12.56
C PRO A 58 -15.10 9.03 12.76
N ASP A 59 -15.97 9.49 13.65
CA ASP A 59 -15.98 10.89 14.06
C ASP A 59 -14.74 11.25 14.91
N GLU A 60 -14.50 12.54 15.10
CA GLU A 60 -13.34 13.07 15.85
C GLU A 60 -13.25 12.52 17.29
N ASN A 61 -14.37 12.18 17.93
CA ASN A 61 -14.37 11.68 19.31
C ASN A 61 -13.92 10.21 19.38
N GLU A 62 -14.25 9.41 18.36
CA GLU A 62 -13.83 8.01 18.27
C GLU A 62 -12.46 7.84 17.62
N PHE A 63 -12.06 8.76 16.74
CA PHE A 63 -10.85 8.65 15.91
C PHE A 63 -9.59 8.37 16.73
N GLU A 64 -9.30 9.22 17.72
CA GLU A 64 -8.09 9.08 18.55
C GLU A 64 -8.07 7.76 19.33
N SER A 65 -9.23 7.35 19.85
CA SER A 65 -9.32 6.09 20.59
C SER A 65 -9.07 4.87 19.69
N LYS A 66 -9.58 4.89 18.45
CA LYS A 66 -9.35 3.85 17.44
C LYS A 66 -7.89 3.85 16.97
N ARG A 67 -7.30 5.03 16.79
CA ARG A 67 -5.88 5.18 16.42
C ARG A 67 -4.96 4.58 17.45
N VAL A 68 -5.16 4.89 18.73
CA VAL A 68 -4.36 4.30 19.82
C VAL A 68 -4.45 2.77 19.81
N LEU A 69 -5.67 2.21 19.77
CA LEU A 69 -5.88 0.76 19.73
C LEU A 69 -5.20 0.10 18.52
N ALA A 70 -5.34 0.71 17.35
CA ALA A 70 -4.74 0.20 16.12
C ALA A 70 -3.22 0.23 16.16
N ARG A 71 -2.63 1.33 16.64
CA ARG A 71 -1.17 1.49 16.82
C ARG A 71 -0.62 0.47 17.80
N GLU A 72 -1.24 0.32 18.97
CA GLU A 72 -0.87 -0.70 19.96
C GLU A 72 -0.90 -2.10 19.34
N ARG A 73 -1.94 -2.42 18.55
CA ARG A 73 -2.04 -3.71 17.88
C ARG A 73 -0.93 -3.92 16.85
N LEU A 74 -0.68 -2.96 15.97
CA LEU A 74 0.40 -3.01 14.97
C LEU A 74 1.77 -3.19 15.62
N ILE A 75 2.05 -2.41 16.68
CA ILE A 75 3.31 -2.46 17.43
C ILE A 75 3.47 -3.81 18.16
N SER A 76 2.40 -4.33 18.77
CA SER A 76 2.45 -5.61 19.48
C SER A 76 2.77 -6.78 18.54
N VAL A 77 2.10 -6.85 17.37
CA VAL A 77 2.36 -7.85 16.34
C VAL A 77 3.79 -7.73 15.82
N ALA A 78 4.24 -6.51 15.52
CA ALA A 78 5.60 -6.28 15.04
C ALA A 78 6.66 -6.66 16.08
N SER A 79 6.43 -6.35 17.35
CA SER A 79 7.34 -6.68 18.44
C SER A 79 7.49 -8.19 18.59
N ALA A 80 6.36 -8.92 18.61
CA ALA A 80 6.34 -10.36 18.71
C ALA A 80 6.97 -11.04 17.49
N LEU A 81 6.70 -10.54 16.28
CA LEU A 81 7.23 -11.11 15.04
C LEU A 81 8.74 -10.92 14.90
N THR A 82 9.25 -9.77 15.36
CA THR A 82 10.67 -9.40 15.19
C THR A 82 11.54 -9.85 16.37
N GLY A 83 10.94 -10.18 17.52
CA GLY A 83 11.65 -10.51 18.75
C GLY A 83 12.25 -9.28 19.42
N GLU A 84 11.70 -8.09 19.19
CA GLU A 84 12.23 -6.83 19.70
C GLU A 84 11.13 -5.96 20.29
N GLN A 85 11.47 -5.19 21.32
CA GLN A 85 10.59 -4.13 21.77
C GLN A 85 10.61 -2.99 20.75
N VAL A 86 9.50 -2.81 20.05
CA VAL A 86 9.28 -1.68 19.14
C VAL A 86 8.88 -0.46 19.98
N PRO A 87 9.51 0.71 19.76
CA PRO A 87 9.18 1.91 20.52
C PRO A 87 7.83 2.50 20.07
N GLU A 88 7.17 3.27 20.93
CA GLU A 88 5.83 3.84 20.66
C GLU A 88 5.83 4.92 19.57
N ASP A 89 6.94 5.65 19.44
CA ASP A 89 7.20 6.68 18.44
C ASP A 89 7.66 6.13 17.08
N VAL A 90 7.60 4.79 16.90
CA VAL A 90 7.90 4.14 15.63
C VAL A 90 6.99 4.68 14.52
N LEU A 91 7.57 4.88 13.33
CA LEU A 91 6.82 5.26 12.15
C LEU A 91 6.16 4.02 11.53
N LEU A 92 4.83 3.99 11.49
CA LEU A 92 4.05 2.89 10.92
C LEU A 92 3.63 3.22 9.48
N LEU A 93 4.25 2.56 8.52
CA LEU A 93 3.97 2.72 7.09
C LEU A 93 3.08 1.59 6.60
N GLY A 94 2.25 1.83 5.59
CA GLY A 94 1.43 0.78 5.00
C GLY A 94 1.21 0.87 3.50
N THR A 95 1.10 -0.29 2.87
CA THR A 95 0.54 -0.45 1.53
C THR A 95 -0.50 -1.57 1.55
N SER A 96 -1.46 -1.51 0.63
CA SER A 96 -2.59 -2.44 0.60
C SER A 96 -3.16 -2.55 -0.81
N GLY A 97 -3.98 -3.58 -1.03
CA GLY A 97 -4.71 -3.79 -2.27
C GLY A 97 -4.66 -5.23 -2.76
N ARG A 98 -4.98 -5.42 -4.04
CA ARG A 98 -4.88 -6.73 -4.69
C ARG A 98 -3.40 -7.12 -4.87
N TYR A 99 -3.12 -8.42 -4.87
CA TYR A 99 -1.79 -8.94 -5.17
C TYR A 99 -1.46 -8.79 -6.67
N GLU A 100 -1.06 -7.59 -7.06
CA GLU A 100 -0.53 -7.26 -8.38
C GLU A 100 0.83 -6.57 -8.24
N PHE A 101 1.87 -7.38 -8.11
CA PHE A 101 3.21 -6.96 -7.68
C PHE A 101 3.74 -5.70 -8.40
N ARG A 102 3.71 -5.66 -9.74
CA ARG A 102 4.18 -4.52 -10.54
C ARG A 102 3.12 -3.42 -10.69
N ASN A 103 1.86 -3.77 -10.94
CA ASN A 103 0.80 -2.77 -11.16
C ASN A 103 0.55 -1.90 -9.93
N LYS A 104 0.64 -2.49 -8.73
CA LYS A 104 0.50 -1.79 -7.45
C LYS A 104 1.81 -1.17 -6.95
N GLY A 105 2.92 -1.37 -7.68
CA GLY A 105 4.22 -0.81 -7.32
C GLY A 105 4.84 -1.39 -6.05
N MET A 106 4.49 -2.62 -5.68
CA MET A 106 5.01 -3.28 -4.46
C MET A 106 6.53 -3.47 -4.54
N ASP A 107 7.03 -3.71 -5.74
CA ASP A 107 8.44 -3.73 -6.08
C ASP A 107 9.15 -2.43 -5.71
N LEU A 108 8.62 -1.28 -6.15
CA LEU A 108 9.24 0.02 -5.88
C LEU A 108 9.12 0.42 -4.41
N PHE A 109 8.01 0.05 -3.76
CA PHE A 109 7.87 0.25 -2.32
C PHE A 109 8.97 -0.50 -1.55
N ILE A 110 9.19 -1.78 -1.87
CA ILE A 110 10.23 -2.59 -1.21
C ILE A 110 11.64 -2.09 -1.56
N ASP A 111 11.87 -1.63 -2.79
CA ASP A 111 13.16 -1.04 -3.18
C ASP A 111 13.49 0.21 -2.38
N ALA A 112 12.52 1.13 -2.24
CA ALA A 112 12.68 2.34 -1.44
C ALA A 112 13.00 2.01 0.03
N LEU A 113 12.31 1.03 0.62
CA LEU A 113 12.59 0.55 1.98
C LEU A 113 14.00 -0.06 2.08
N GLY A 114 14.43 -0.81 1.07
CA GLY A 114 15.76 -1.40 0.99
C GLY A 114 16.87 -0.34 0.94
N GLU A 115 16.68 0.72 0.15
CA GLU A 115 17.61 1.86 0.09
C GLU A 115 17.71 2.59 1.43
N LEU A 116 16.56 2.90 2.04
CA LEU A 116 16.51 3.52 3.37
C LEU A 116 17.21 2.67 4.43
N ASN A 117 17.01 1.35 4.40
CA ASN A 117 17.64 0.42 5.34
C ASN A 117 19.17 0.42 5.19
N LYS A 118 19.67 0.42 3.95
CA LYS A 118 21.12 0.40 3.65
C LYS A 118 21.81 1.68 4.08
N ASN A 119 21.21 2.83 3.83
CA ASN A 119 21.82 4.12 4.15
C ASN A 119 21.66 4.52 5.62
N LYS A 120 20.73 3.87 6.34
CA LYS A 120 20.33 4.22 7.71
C LYS A 120 19.78 5.65 7.83
N ASP A 121 19.04 6.07 6.80
CA ASP A 121 18.60 7.44 6.61
C ASP A 121 17.24 7.79 7.25
N CYS A 122 16.47 6.83 7.80
CA CYS A 122 15.28 7.19 8.60
C CYS A 122 15.66 7.35 10.08
N PRO A 123 15.62 8.58 10.62
CA PRO A 123 15.74 8.82 12.04
C PRO A 123 14.45 8.34 12.73
N GLY A 124 14.56 7.36 13.63
CA GLY A 124 13.41 6.66 14.19
C GLY A 124 13.16 5.36 13.43
N LYS A 125 12.94 4.26 14.15
CA LYS A 125 12.69 2.96 13.51
C LYS A 125 11.38 3.08 12.72
N ALA A 126 11.34 2.58 11.49
CA ALA A 126 10.12 2.51 10.69
C ALA A 126 9.71 1.04 10.50
N ILE A 127 8.40 0.78 10.51
CA ILE A 127 7.83 -0.53 10.21
C ILE A 127 6.86 -0.38 9.06
N ALA A 128 7.15 -1.07 7.96
CA ALA A 128 6.32 -1.10 6.77
C ALA A 128 5.45 -2.36 6.75
N PHE A 129 4.13 -2.16 6.75
CA PHE A 129 3.14 -3.21 6.61
C PHE A 129 2.71 -3.36 5.15
N ILE A 130 2.84 -4.58 4.63
CA ILE A 130 2.33 -4.97 3.30
C ILE A 130 1.02 -5.73 3.54
N LEU A 131 -0.10 -5.01 3.49
CA LEU A 131 -1.46 -5.50 3.82
C LEU A 131 -2.16 -6.06 2.58
N ILE A 132 -1.58 -7.10 1.97
CA ILE A 132 -2.01 -7.62 0.67
C ILE A 132 -2.36 -9.10 0.79
N PRO A 133 -3.63 -9.49 0.59
CA PRO A 133 -4.04 -10.90 0.66
C PRO A 133 -3.27 -11.78 -0.33
N ALA A 134 -2.84 -12.96 0.12
CA ALA A 134 -2.19 -13.98 -0.71
C ALA A 134 -2.76 -15.37 -0.42
N ASN A 135 -2.22 -16.40 -1.09
CA ASN A 135 -2.64 -17.79 -0.90
C ASN A 135 -2.08 -18.37 0.42
N HIS A 136 -2.70 -18.01 1.54
CA HIS A 136 -2.32 -18.45 2.88
C HIS A 136 -3.18 -19.63 3.38
N TYR A 137 -2.66 -20.42 4.33
CA TYR A 137 -3.39 -21.52 4.99
C TYR A 137 -3.65 -21.31 6.48
N GLY A 138 -3.61 -20.05 6.91
CA GLY A 138 -3.99 -19.62 8.25
C GLY A 138 -2.89 -18.87 9.01
N PRO A 139 -3.23 -18.27 10.16
CA PRO A 139 -2.30 -17.51 10.97
C PRO A 139 -1.17 -18.39 11.50
N ARG A 140 0.00 -17.78 11.70
CA ARG A 140 1.17 -18.47 12.23
C ARG A 140 1.01 -18.75 13.73
N LYS A 141 1.03 -20.02 14.11
CA LYS A 141 0.86 -20.43 15.51
C LYS A 141 2.02 -19.96 16.40
N ASP A 142 3.24 -20.05 15.90
CA ASP A 142 4.44 -19.59 16.60
C ASP A 142 4.41 -18.06 16.86
N LEU A 143 3.88 -17.28 15.92
CA LEU A 143 3.63 -15.85 16.14
C LEU A 143 2.56 -15.61 17.22
N ILE A 144 1.43 -16.34 17.17
CA ILE A 144 0.39 -16.26 18.22
C ILE A 144 0.97 -16.62 19.58
N ASP A 145 1.76 -17.68 19.66
CA ASP A 145 2.40 -18.13 20.90
C ASP A 145 3.40 -17.08 21.41
N ALA A 146 4.14 -16.40 20.52
CA ALA A 146 5.03 -15.30 20.87
C ALA A 146 4.27 -14.05 21.37
N MET A 147 3.14 -13.70 20.76
CA MET A 147 2.30 -12.58 21.18
C MET A 147 1.68 -12.76 22.57
N ASN A 148 1.53 -14.02 23.02
CA ASN A 148 0.95 -14.35 24.33
C ASN A 148 2.00 -14.53 25.44
N GLN A 149 3.29 -14.35 25.14
CA GLN A 149 4.38 -14.48 26.11
C GLN A 149 4.87 -13.12 26.59
N ASP A 150 5.24 -13.05 27.87
CA ASP A 150 5.81 -11.82 28.46
C ASP A 150 7.27 -11.56 28.01
N SER A 151 7.96 -12.59 27.54
CA SER A 151 9.35 -12.53 27.10
C SER A 151 9.47 -12.52 25.58
N SER A 152 10.43 -11.75 25.05
CA SER A 152 10.76 -11.77 23.63
C SER A 152 11.19 -13.18 23.18
N VAL A 153 10.62 -13.63 22.07
CA VAL A 153 10.95 -14.88 21.39
C VAL A 153 11.60 -14.55 20.05
N ASP A 154 12.76 -15.13 19.77
CA ASP A 154 13.41 -15.03 18.47
C ASP A 154 12.78 -16.06 17.52
N LEU A 155 11.93 -15.59 16.59
CA LEU A 155 11.30 -16.42 15.57
C LEU A 155 12.18 -16.53 14.33
N ASP A 156 12.20 -17.71 13.70
CA ASP A 156 12.96 -17.94 12.46
C ASP A 156 12.42 -17.10 11.30
N GLU A 157 11.10 -17.03 11.16
CA GLU A 157 10.40 -16.24 10.15
C GLU A 157 9.93 -14.92 10.77
N LYS A 158 10.41 -13.79 10.23
CA LYS A 158 10.25 -12.45 10.81
C LYS A 158 9.47 -11.48 9.91
N HIS A 159 9.04 -11.92 8.74
CA HIS A 159 8.34 -11.09 7.76
C HIS A 159 6.87 -11.49 7.66
N LEU A 160 6.53 -12.78 7.81
CA LEU A 160 5.17 -13.27 7.63
C LEU A 160 4.34 -13.34 8.90
N THR A 161 3.10 -12.87 8.83
CA THR A 161 2.10 -13.08 9.90
C THR A 161 1.26 -14.34 9.73
N HIS A 162 1.11 -14.82 8.50
CA HIS A 162 0.34 -16.01 8.15
C HIS A 162 1.16 -16.93 7.26
N ASN A 163 0.84 -18.22 7.27
CA ASN A 163 1.58 -19.20 6.49
C ASN A 163 1.18 -19.15 5.01
N LEU A 164 2.16 -19.03 4.09
CA LEU A 164 1.93 -19.10 2.64
C LEU A 164 2.19 -20.51 2.08
N HIS A 165 1.40 -20.92 1.10
CA HIS A 165 1.59 -22.20 0.39
C HIS A 165 2.87 -22.29 -0.46
N SER A 166 3.41 -21.18 -0.94
CA SER A 166 4.59 -21.14 -1.83
C SER A 166 5.48 -19.94 -1.52
N ALA A 167 5.87 -19.81 -0.26
CA ALA A 167 6.62 -18.66 0.26
C ALA A 167 7.95 -18.45 -0.48
N GLU A 168 8.64 -19.52 -0.88
CA GLU A 168 9.88 -19.49 -1.62
C GLU A 168 9.76 -18.87 -3.02
N HIS A 169 8.57 -18.88 -3.60
CA HIS A 169 8.26 -18.33 -4.92
C HIS A 169 7.49 -17.01 -4.86
N ASP A 170 7.16 -16.53 -3.66
CA ASP A 170 6.41 -15.29 -3.45
C ASP A 170 7.23 -14.06 -3.89
N GLN A 171 6.62 -13.19 -4.69
CA GLN A 171 7.34 -12.05 -5.29
C GLN A 171 7.71 -10.98 -4.25
N ILE A 172 6.85 -10.74 -3.26
CA ILE A 172 7.12 -9.81 -2.16
C ILE A 172 8.28 -10.33 -1.31
N LEU A 173 8.23 -11.58 -0.86
CA LEU A 173 9.28 -12.17 -0.03
C LEU A 173 10.63 -12.26 -0.76
N ASN A 174 10.61 -12.60 -2.05
CA ASN A 174 11.82 -12.59 -2.87
C ASN A 174 12.40 -11.17 -2.99
N ARG A 175 11.57 -10.15 -3.22
CA ARG A 175 12.04 -8.75 -3.33
C ARG A 175 12.56 -8.20 -2.01
N ILE A 176 11.96 -8.57 -0.87
CA ILE A 176 12.44 -8.27 0.48
C ILE A 176 13.86 -8.84 0.67
N ARG A 177 14.04 -10.12 0.31
CA ARG A 177 15.33 -10.81 0.39
C ARG A 177 16.40 -10.17 -0.50
N ASP A 178 16.04 -9.87 -1.75
CA ASP A 178 16.94 -9.24 -2.72
C ASP A 178 17.41 -7.85 -2.27
N ASN A 179 16.59 -7.15 -1.48
CA ASN A 179 16.92 -5.85 -0.91
C ASN A 179 17.65 -5.91 0.44
N GLY A 180 17.87 -7.11 1.01
CA GLY A 180 18.58 -7.27 2.28
C GLY A 180 17.79 -6.77 3.50
N LEU A 181 16.46 -6.76 3.41
CA LEU A 181 15.57 -6.36 4.49
C LEU A 181 15.39 -7.56 5.44
N THR A 182 16.25 -7.68 6.46
CA THR A 182 16.32 -8.90 7.30
C THR A 182 15.45 -8.83 8.56
N ASN A 183 14.89 -7.65 8.86
CA ASN A 183 14.27 -7.33 10.15
C ASN A 183 15.23 -7.54 11.33
N GLY A 184 16.53 -7.38 11.11
CA GLY A 184 17.56 -7.51 12.13
C GLY A 184 17.46 -6.40 13.19
N LYS A 185 18.14 -6.62 14.32
CA LYS A 185 18.10 -5.72 15.50
C LYS A 185 18.55 -4.29 15.22
N ASP A 186 19.50 -4.15 14.31
CA ASP A 186 20.10 -2.87 13.94
C ASP A 186 19.57 -2.33 12.59
N ASP A 187 18.54 -2.98 12.03
CA ASP A 187 17.83 -2.52 10.83
C ASP A 187 16.90 -1.37 11.22
N PRO A 188 17.10 -0.15 10.69
CA PRO A 188 16.21 0.99 10.96
C PRO A 188 14.85 0.85 10.29
N VAL A 189 14.73 0.01 9.26
CA VAL A 189 13.48 -0.26 8.55
C VAL A 189 13.15 -1.74 8.66
N LYS A 190 11.98 -2.06 9.20
CA LYS A 190 11.45 -3.42 9.27
C LYS A 190 10.25 -3.57 8.33
N VAL A 191 10.04 -4.75 7.78
CA VAL A 191 8.95 -5.04 6.83
C VAL A 191 8.14 -6.24 7.30
N ILE A 192 6.83 -6.07 7.39
CA ILE A 192 5.89 -7.10 7.80
C ILE A 192 4.89 -7.34 6.67
N PHE A 193 4.88 -8.54 6.14
CA PHE A 193 3.92 -8.99 5.15
C PHE A 193 2.73 -9.66 5.83
N VAL A 194 1.54 -9.11 5.55
CA VAL A 194 0.24 -9.59 6.03
C VAL A 194 -0.54 -10.18 4.86
N PRO A 195 -0.36 -11.48 4.55
CA PRO A 195 -0.91 -12.12 3.36
C PRO A 195 -2.37 -12.57 3.57
N SER A 196 -3.17 -11.77 4.29
CA SER A 196 -4.54 -12.10 4.71
C SER A 196 -5.49 -10.92 4.55
N TYR A 197 -6.78 -11.18 4.40
CA TYR A 197 -7.80 -10.15 4.47
C TYR A 197 -8.04 -9.74 5.92
N LEU A 198 -7.90 -8.44 6.20
CA LEU A 198 -8.23 -7.85 7.51
C LEU A 198 -9.75 -7.66 7.64
N ASN A 199 -10.43 -8.75 8.00
CA ASN A 199 -11.90 -8.79 8.15
C ASN A 199 -12.36 -8.83 9.62
N GLY A 200 -11.45 -8.51 10.56
CA GLY A 200 -11.67 -8.61 11.99
C GLY A 200 -11.53 -10.00 12.59
N ARG A 201 -11.17 -11.02 11.79
CA ARG A 201 -11.06 -12.43 12.21
C ARG A 201 -9.93 -13.17 11.48
N ASP A 202 -8.81 -12.49 11.24
CA ASP A 202 -7.64 -13.10 10.60
C ASP A 202 -6.83 -13.98 11.57
N GLY A 203 -6.99 -13.79 12.88
CA GLY A 203 -6.33 -14.56 13.94
C GLY A 203 -4.96 -14.01 14.35
N ILE A 204 -4.48 -12.93 13.72
CA ILE A 204 -3.30 -12.18 14.16
C ILE A 204 -3.68 -10.77 14.59
N PHE A 205 -4.32 -9.98 13.73
CA PHE A 205 -4.70 -8.61 14.08
C PHE A 205 -6.07 -8.57 14.74
N ASP A 206 -7.03 -9.33 14.21
CA ASP A 206 -8.44 -9.34 14.59
C ASP A 206 -9.08 -7.94 14.58
N LEU A 207 -8.63 -7.12 13.62
CA LEU A 207 -9.16 -5.80 13.31
C LEU A 207 -9.60 -5.77 11.84
N ALA A 208 -10.64 -4.98 11.53
CA ALA A 208 -11.01 -4.74 10.14
C ALA A 208 -9.98 -3.83 9.46
N TYR A 209 -9.90 -3.88 8.13
CA TYR A 209 -8.93 -3.09 7.35
C TYR A 209 -8.91 -1.61 7.74
N TYR A 210 -10.07 -0.97 7.86
CA TYR A 210 -10.15 0.45 8.21
C TYR A 210 -9.72 0.74 9.65
N ASP A 211 -9.96 -0.19 10.59
CA ASP A 211 -9.47 -0.06 11.95
C ASP A 211 -7.94 -0.18 12.01
N VAL A 212 -7.33 -1.00 11.14
CA VAL A 212 -5.86 -1.07 11.00
C VAL A 212 -5.30 0.18 10.30
N LEU A 213 -5.97 0.66 9.24
CA LEU A 213 -5.56 1.84 8.47
C LEU A 213 -5.38 3.07 9.36
N ILE A 214 -6.31 3.31 10.30
CA ILE A 214 -6.25 4.45 11.24
C ILE A 214 -4.96 4.43 12.07
N GLY A 215 -4.38 3.27 12.34
CA GLY A 215 -3.15 3.16 13.13
C GLY A 215 -1.88 3.58 12.38
N LEU A 216 -1.93 3.67 11.05
CA LEU A 216 -0.77 4.01 10.23
C LEU A 216 -0.45 5.52 10.29
N ASP A 217 0.81 5.86 10.06
CA ASP A 217 1.29 7.25 9.98
C ASP A 217 1.39 7.74 8.53
N GLN A 218 1.61 6.83 7.58
CA GLN A 218 1.63 7.15 6.16
C GLN A 218 1.31 5.90 5.33
N THR A 219 0.57 6.07 4.24
CA THR A 219 0.36 5.01 3.24
C THR A 219 1.10 5.30 1.94
N ILE A 220 1.54 4.24 1.26
CA ILE A 220 2.35 4.33 0.05
C ILE A 220 1.76 3.41 -1.01
N PHE A 221 1.16 3.99 -2.06
CA PHE A 221 0.53 3.31 -3.19
C PHE A 221 1.17 3.75 -4.51
N PRO A 222 2.39 3.31 -4.81
CA PRO A 222 3.14 3.80 -5.94
C PRO A 222 2.71 3.07 -7.22
N SER A 223 1.40 2.96 -7.50
CA SER A 223 0.88 2.14 -8.60
C SER A 223 1.39 2.58 -9.98
N TYR A 224 1.63 1.61 -10.86
CA TYR A 224 1.91 1.81 -12.28
C TYR A 224 0.62 1.75 -13.13
N TYR A 225 -0.34 0.91 -12.73
CA TYR A 225 -1.62 0.77 -13.42
C TYR A 225 -2.77 0.76 -12.42
N GLU A 226 -3.51 1.87 -12.37
CA GLU A 226 -4.60 2.07 -11.43
C GLU A 226 -5.68 2.96 -12.07
N PRO A 227 -6.76 2.40 -12.65
CA PRO A 227 -7.75 3.20 -13.37
C PRO A 227 -8.35 4.35 -12.54
N TRP A 228 -8.46 4.15 -11.23
CA TRP A 228 -8.83 5.19 -10.27
C TRP A 228 -7.81 5.28 -9.13
N GLY A 229 -7.94 4.45 -8.09
CA GLY A 229 -7.10 4.50 -6.90
C GLY A 229 -7.93 4.84 -5.67
N TYR A 230 -8.71 3.87 -5.21
CA TYR A 230 -9.54 4.02 -4.01
C TYR A 230 -8.70 4.07 -2.72
N THR A 231 -7.62 3.30 -2.65
CA THR A 231 -6.80 3.20 -1.43
C THR A 231 -6.13 4.51 -0.99
N PRO A 232 -5.55 5.35 -1.87
CA PRO A 232 -5.09 6.68 -1.47
C PRO A 232 -6.25 7.61 -1.06
N LEU A 233 -7.39 7.56 -1.74
CA LEU A 233 -8.59 8.33 -1.39
C LEU A 233 -9.13 7.94 -0.01
N GLU A 234 -9.24 6.65 0.26
CA GLU A 234 -9.61 6.07 1.56
C GLU A 234 -8.62 6.50 2.65
N SER A 235 -7.31 6.44 2.39
CA SER A 235 -6.30 6.87 3.37
C SER A 235 -6.49 8.31 3.80
N LEU A 236 -6.72 9.22 2.84
CA LEU A 236 -6.98 10.63 3.12
C LEU A 236 -8.29 10.83 3.88
N ALA A 237 -9.35 10.09 3.54
CA ALA A 237 -10.62 10.15 4.26
C ALA A 237 -10.45 9.71 5.73
N PHE A 238 -9.52 8.80 6.01
CA PHE A 238 -9.12 8.39 7.35
C PHE A 238 -8.00 9.25 7.97
N SER A 239 -7.74 10.44 7.42
CA SER A 239 -6.72 11.38 7.89
C SER A 239 -5.29 10.81 7.91
N ILE A 240 -5.01 9.83 7.05
CA ILE A 240 -3.68 9.23 6.90
C ILE A 240 -3.01 9.81 5.65
N PRO A 241 -1.89 10.54 5.79
CA PRO A 241 -1.12 11.03 4.66
C PRO A 241 -0.74 9.91 3.70
N THR A 242 -0.79 10.17 2.39
CA THR A 242 -0.61 9.13 1.37
C THR A 242 0.31 9.54 0.23
N VAL A 243 1.06 8.58 -0.29
CA VAL A 243 1.86 8.71 -1.51
C VAL A 243 1.17 7.93 -2.63
N THR A 244 0.95 8.57 -3.77
CA THR A 244 0.47 7.93 -5.01
C THR A 244 1.31 8.38 -6.21
N THR A 245 0.94 8.00 -7.43
CA THR A 245 1.68 8.35 -8.65
C THR A 245 0.84 9.10 -9.67
N SER A 246 1.51 9.73 -10.65
CA SER A 246 0.86 10.32 -11.82
C SER A 246 0.22 9.31 -12.78
N LEU A 247 0.41 8.00 -12.56
CA LEU A 247 -0.23 6.91 -13.31
C LEU A 247 -1.44 6.30 -12.59
N THR A 248 -1.95 6.98 -11.56
CA THR A 248 -3.24 6.64 -10.93
C THR A 248 -4.30 7.66 -11.32
N GLY A 249 -5.53 7.20 -11.55
CA GLY A 249 -6.65 8.09 -11.87
C GLY A 249 -6.91 9.15 -10.80
N PHE A 250 -6.82 8.77 -9.53
CA PHE A 250 -6.97 9.66 -8.39
C PHE A 250 -5.80 10.65 -8.27
N GLY A 251 -4.56 10.19 -8.42
CA GLY A 251 -3.38 11.06 -8.39
C GLY A 251 -3.42 12.11 -9.51
N LEU A 252 -3.77 11.70 -10.73
CA LEU A 252 -3.95 12.64 -11.84
C LEU A 252 -5.12 13.60 -11.60
N TRP A 253 -6.24 13.12 -11.05
CA TRP A 253 -7.37 13.97 -10.69
C TRP A 253 -6.96 15.06 -9.68
N VAL A 254 -6.23 14.70 -8.62
CA VAL A 254 -5.72 15.68 -7.63
C VAL A 254 -4.84 16.74 -8.29
N GLN A 255 -3.91 16.32 -9.16
CA GLN A 255 -3.04 17.27 -9.87
C GLN A 255 -3.82 18.25 -10.74
N ASN A 256 -4.86 17.78 -11.43
CA ASN A 256 -5.67 18.59 -12.33
C ASN A 256 -6.60 19.57 -11.60
N GLU A 257 -7.22 19.12 -10.51
CA GLU A 257 -8.17 19.93 -9.74
C GLU A 257 -7.46 21.02 -8.93
N TYR A 258 -6.43 20.65 -8.17
CA TYR A 258 -5.80 21.57 -7.23
C TYR A 258 -4.68 22.40 -7.87
N LYS A 259 -3.95 21.85 -8.87
CA LYS A 259 -2.85 22.51 -9.62
C LYS A 259 -1.68 23.00 -8.77
N THR A 260 -1.72 22.77 -7.46
CA THR A 260 -0.70 23.06 -6.47
C THR A 260 -0.52 21.84 -5.59
N GLU A 261 0.54 21.84 -4.78
CA GLU A 261 0.71 20.83 -3.74
C GLU A 261 -0.49 20.87 -2.77
N VAL A 262 -0.93 19.69 -2.36
CA VAL A 262 -2.04 19.49 -1.42
C VAL A 262 -1.46 18.79 -0.20
N GLU A 263 -1.71 19.36 0.97
CA GLU A 263 -1.25 18.78 2.23
C GLU A 263 -1.84 17.37 2.42
N GLY A 264 -1.03 16.45 2.91
CA GLY A 264 -1.44 15.05 3.14
C GLY A 264 -1.35 14.13 1.92
N ILE A 265 -1.17 14.63 0.69
CA ILE A 265 -0.97 13.78 -0.49
C ILE A 265 0.30 14.15 -1.26
N THR A 266 1.13 13.14 -1.54
CA THR A 266 2.27 13.27 -2.46
C THR A 266 1.99 12.50 -3.75
N VAL A 267 1.97 13.17 -4.91
CA VAL A 267 1.81 12.54 -6.22
C VAL A 267 3.15 12.49 -6.94
N ILE A 268 3.78 11.32 -6.97
CA ILE A 268 5.10 11.11 -7.58
C ILE A 268 4.96 10.93 -9.10
N PRO A 269 5.71 11.68 -9.94
CA PRO A 269 5.77 11.42 -11.37
C PRO A 269 6.30 10.02 -11.66
N ARG A 270 5.55 9.22 -12.41
CA ARG A 270 5.93 7.86 -12.81
C ARG A 270 5.74 7.66 -14.32
N ASP A 271 6.68 6.97 -14.94
CA ASP A 271 6.66 6.53 -16.34
C ASP A 271 7.28 5.13 -16.49
N ASP A 272 7.55 4.72 -17.73
CA ASP A 272 8.07 3.39 -18.08
C ASP A 272 9.55 3.18 -17.77
N TYR A 273 10.28 4.25 -17.43
CA TYR A 273 11.75 4.26 -17.39
C TYR A 273 12.32 4.82 -16.09
N ASN A 274 11.49 5.38 -15.20
CA ASN A 274 11.93 6.12 -14.02
C ASN A 274 11.74 5.36 -12.69
N ASP A 275 11.72 4.01 -12.71
CA ASP A 275 11.51 3.18 -11.51
C ASP A 275 12.47 3.58 -10.36
N GLY A 276 13.74 3.93 -10.66
CA GLY A 276 14.72 4.35 -9.66
C GLY A 276 14.44 5.73 -9.05
N GLU A 277 14.03 6.69 -9.87
CA GLU A 277 13.60 8.02 -9.40
C GLU A 277 12.36 7.93 -8.52
N VAL A 278 11.41 7.05 -8.87
CA VAL A 278 10.20 6.82 -8.09
C VAL A 278 10.55 6.18 -6.73
N ALA A 279 11.41 5.15 -6.70
CA ALA A 279 11.86 4.54 -5.45
C ALA A 279 12.54 5.57 -4.53
N LYS A 280 13.41 6.41 -5.10
CA LYS A 280 14.06 7.50 -4.37
C LYS A 280 13.04 8.51 -3.82
N ALA A 281 12.07 8.94 -4.63
CA ALA A 281 11.03 9.88 -4.20
C ALA A 281 10.13 9.31 -3.09
N ILE A 282 9.85 7.99 -3.12
CA ILE A 282 9.17 7.30 -2.01
C ILE A 282 10.04 7.38 -0.75
N GLY A 283 11.33 7.10 -0.86
CA GLY A 283 12.27 7.22 0.26
C GLY A 283 12.30 8.63 0.86
N GLU A 284 12.32 9.66 0.01
CA GLU A 284 12.24 11.06 0.43
C GLU A 284 10.93 11.39 1.15
N ALA A 285 9.79 10.90 0.66
CA ALA A 285 8.49 11.08 1.30
C ALA A 285 8.45 10.43 2.70
N ILE A 286 9.01 9.23 2.84
CA ILE A 286 9.12 8.54 4.14
C ILE A 286 10.03 9.32 5.08
N MET A 287 11.21 9.76 4.62
CA MET A 287 12.14 10.54 5.45
C MET A 287 11.54 11.86 5.93
N ASN A 288 10.74 12.54 5.10
CA ASN A 288 10.05 13.76 5.50
C ASN A 288 9.02 13.47 6.59
N GLN A 289 8.29 12.35 6.48
CA GLN A 289 7.41 11.91 7.56
C GLN A 289 8.17 11.57 8.84
N CYS A 290 9.33 10.89 8.75
CA CYS A 290 10.18 10.62 9.92
C CYS A 290 10.55 11.94 10.65
N LYS A 291 10.77 13.05 9.94
CA LYS A 291 11.13 14.35 10.56
C LYS A 291 9.94 15.02 11.24
N LEU A 292 8.75 14.99 10.63
CA LEU A 292 7.54 15.63 11.17
C LEU A 292 7.09 15.00 12.49
N SER A 293 7.24 13.67 12.64
CA SER A 293 6.92 12.98 13.89
C SER A 293 7.83 13.42 15.04
N HIS A 294 9.12 13.69 14.78
CA HIS A 294 10.07 14.15 15.81
C HIS A 294 9.85 15.60 16.23
N GLU A 295 9.33 16.47 15.36
CA GLU A 295 9.04 17.88 15.68
C GLU A 295 7.74 18.07 16.45
N SER A 296 6.84 17.08 16.41
CA SER A 296 5.53 17.10 17.08
C SER A 296 5.54 16.43 18.47
N SER A 297 6.69 15.87 18.87
CA SER A 297 6.94 15.17 20.15
C SER A 297 7.67 16.07 21.15
#